data_AF-A0A7U4RR93-F1
#
_entry.id   AF-A0A7U4RR93-F1
#
_cell.length_a   1.000
_cell.length_b   1.000
_cell.length_c   1.000
_cell.angle_alpha   90.00
_cell.angle_beta   90.00
_cell.angle_gamma   90.00
#
_symmetry.space_group_name_H-M   'P 1'
#
loop_
_entity.id
_entity.type
_entity.pdbx_description
1 polymer ?
#
loop_
_entity_poly.entity_id
_entity_poly.type
_entity_poly.pdbx_seq_one_letter_code
_entity_poly.pdbx_strand_id
1 'polypeptide(L)'
;MVTMKDLLECGVHFGHQTRRWNPKMKKFIFGARKNIYIIDLQKTLRYFKYTYNVVRDAAAEGQTVLFVGTKKQARQAVKEHAERAGMPYVATRWLGGMLTNYPTMKKSIRKLEIIEQMEENGQIDLLTKKEKLMLLRKKEKLNSYLEGFRYMKKLPDLMFVIDAVKENIAVKEARRLGMKVIAPLDTNCDPDVIDYPIPGNDDAIRSINLFCKEMADAIIEGKAAYAEANGGEAEEVPAGEMEAVMAEAAAEETAAPATEAEVEKLVEEKTAPKAAAAEKKGDDLTKIAGVGKVYAGKLNDEGFYTFSDVANMTDEQIAVMEEKYSFKGNFRDAVASAKELAEA
;
A
#
# COMPACT_ATOMS: atom_id res chain seq x y z
N MET A 1 -19.37 13.31 -27.89
CA MET A 1 -20.53 12.54 -27.40
C MET A 1 -20.79 11.35 -28.32
N VAL A 2 -20.82 10.15 -27.74
CA VAL A 2 -20.87 8.85 -28.44
C VAL A 2 -22.18 8.60 -29.20
N THR A 3 -22.10 8.03 -30.40
CA THR A 3 -23.25 7.55 -31.17
C THR A 3 -23.51 6.05 -30.99
N MET A 4 -24.70 5.56 -31.33
CA MET A 4 -25.00 4.13 -31.28
C MET A 4 -24.10 3.30 -32.22
N LYS A 5 -23.68 3.91 -33.34
CA LYS A 5 -22.75 3.29 -34.29
C LYS A 5 -21.38 3.05 -33.65
N ASP A 6 -20.85 4.03 -32.92
CA ASP A 6 -19.58 3.91 -32.21
C ASP A 6 -19.63 2.80 -31.15
N LEU A 7 -20.71 2.74 -30.36
CA LEU A 7 -20.92 1.66 -29.37
C LEU A 7 -20.96 0.27 -30.02
N LEU A 8 -21.56 0.16 -31.21
CA LEU A 8 -21.63 -1.09 -31.95
C LEU A 8 -20.24 -1.49 -32.50
N GLU A 9 -19.53 -0.55 -33.12
CA GLU A 9 -18.20 -0.76 -33.70
C GLU A 9 -17.14 -1.12 -32.66
N CYS A 10 -17.18 -0.49 -31.49
CA CYS A 10 -16.32 -0.79 -30.35
C CYS A 10 -16.66 -2.12 -29.65
N GLY A 11 -17.79 -2.73 -29.97
CA GLY A 11 -18.20 -4.03 -29.41
C GLY A 11 -18.77 -3.95 -27.99
N VAL A 12 -19.36 -2.81 -27.62
CA VAL A 12 -19.93 -2.57 -26.27
C VAL A 12 -21.14 -3.47 -25.98
N HIS A 13 -21.84 -3.90 -27.03
CA HIS A 13 -23.06 -4.71 -26.94
C HIS A 13 -22.80 -6.18 -26.58
N PHE A 14 -21.56 -6.67 -26.66
CA PHE A 14 -21.24 -8.05 -26.29
C PHE A 14 -21.10 -8.17 -24.78
N GLY A 15 -21.86 -9.09 -24.17
CA GLY A 15 -21.64 -9.49 -22.79
C GLY A 15 -20.94 -10.84 -22.68
N HIS A 16 -21.05 -11.46 -21.51
CA HIS A 16 -20.53 -12.79 -21.22
C HIS A 16 -21.45 -13.93 -21.69
N GLN A 17 -20.94 -15.16 -21.52
CA GLN A 17 -21.70 -16.39 -21.74
C GLN A 17 -22.92 -16.48 -20.83
N THR A 18 -24.01 -17.09 -21.32
CA THR A 18 -25.29 -17.19 -20.61
C THR A 18 -25.20 -17.82 -19.21
N ARG A 19 -24.23 -18.70 -18.98
CA ARG A 19 -23.99 -19.34 -17.67
C ARG A 19 -23.35 -18.44 -16.61
N ARG A 20 -22.77 -17.31 -16.99
CA ARG A 20 -22.00 -16.42 -16.08
C ARG A 20 -22.73 -15.13 -15.71
N TRP A 21 -24.01 -15.02 -16.05
CA TRP A 21 -24.75 -13.77 -15.87
C TRP A 21 -25.32 -13.61 -14.46
N ASN A 22 -25.55 -12.36 -14.08
CA ASN A 22 -26.28 -11.97 -12.88
C ASN A 22 -27.76 -11.70 -13.25
N PRO A 23 -28.74 -12.36 -12.61
CA PRO A 23 -30.17 -12.14 -12.88
C PRO A 23 -30.64 -10.67 -12.78
N LYS A 24 -29.99 -9.86 -11.93
CA LYS A 24 -30.31 -8.42 -11.79
C LYS A 24 -29.99 -7.61 -13.05
N MET A 25 -29.07 -8.09 -13.88
CA MET A 25 -28.73 -7.47 -15.18
C MET A 25 -29.79 -7.70 -16.25
N LYS A 26 -30.84 -8.51 -15.99
CA LYS A 26 -31.93 -8.79 -16.95
C LYS A 26 -32.53 -7.53 -17.57
N LYS A 27 -32.65 -6.43 -16.82
CA LYS A 27 -33.19 -5.16 -17.31
C LYS A 27 -32.31 -4.48 -18.38
N PHE A 28 -31.01 -4.79 -18.40
CA PHE A 28 -30.04 -4.21 -19.34
C PHE A 28 -29.70 -5.13 -20.52
N ILE A 29 -30.16 -6.38 -20.48
CA ILE A 29 -29.92 -7.36 -21.54
C ILE A 29 -31.03 -7.26 -22.57
N PHE A 30 -30.66 -7.15 -23.84
CA PHE A 30 -31.57 -7.15 -24.98
C PHE A 30 -32.01 -8.57 -25.35
N GLY A 31 -31.07 -9.52 -25.35
CA GLY A 31 -31.33 -10.91 -25.71
C GLY A 31 -30.06 -11.77 -25.65
N ALA A 32 -30.11 -12.99 -26.17
CA ALA A 32 -28.95 -13.87 -26.27
C ALA A 32 -28.81 -14.44 -27.69
N ARG A 33 -27.58 -14.52 -28.21
CA ARG A 33 -27.27 -15.13 -29.51
C ARG A 33 -26.00 -15.97 -29.38
N LYS A 34 -26.02 -17.21 -29.89
CA LYS A 34 -24.88 -18.14 -29.80
C LYS A 34 -24.34 -18.27 -28.36
N ASN A 35 -25.22 -18.35 -27.36
CA ASN A 35 -24.89 -18.43 -25.93
C ASN A 35 -24.13 -17.23 -25.35
N ILE A 36 -24.15 -16.08 -26.02
CA ILE A 36 -23.61 -14.81 -25.52
C ILE A 36 -24.77 -13.84 -25.32
N TYR A 37 -24.83 -13.19 -24.16
CA TYR A 37 -25.82 -12.14 -23.91
C TYR A 37 -25.45 -10.87 -24.68
N ILE A 38 -26.47 -10.21 -25.22
CA ILE A 38 -26.36 -8.94 -25.92
C ILE A 38 -26.94 -7.86 -25.01
N ILE A 39 -26.14 -6.83 -24.74
CA ILE A 39 -26.51 -5.68 -23.93
C ILE A 39 -27.30 -4.67 -24.79
N ASP A 40 -28.32 -4.07 -24.19
CA ASP A 40 -29.18 -3.08 -24.83
C ASP A 40 -28.48 -1.72 -24.96
N LEU A 41 -28.02 -1.41 -26.18
CA LEU A 41 -27.29 -0.17 -26.48
C LEU A 41 -28.14 1.10 -26.31
N GLN A 42 -29.47 1.03 -26.42
CA GLN A 42 -30.32 2.20 -26.17
C GLN A 42 -30.24 2.62 -24.71
N LYS A 43 -30.27 1.62 -23.81
CA LYS A 43 -30.04 1.85 -22.38
C LYS A 43 -28.62 2.32 -22.14
N THR A 44 -27.61 1.66 -22.71
CA THR A 44 -26.22 2.11 -22.62
C THR A 44 -26.09 3.59 -22.95
N LEU A 45 -26.62 4.05 -24.08
CA LEU A 45 -26.52 5.43 -24.51
C LEU A 45 -27.20 6.41 -23.54
N ARG A 46 -28.37 6.06 -22.98
CA ARG A 46 -29.04 6.88 -21.96
C ARG A 46 -28.21 7.01 -20.68
N TYR A 47 -27.74 5.89 -20.14
CA TYR A 47 -26.93 5.87 -18.91
C TYR A 47 -25.58 6.57 -19.12
N PHE A 48 -24.95 6.33 -20.27
CA PHE A 48 -23.68 6.96 -20.63
C PHE A 48 -23.79 8.47 -20.67
N LYS A 49 -24.82 9.03 -21.33
CA LYS A 49 -25.05 10.48 -21.38
C LYS A 49 -25.28 11.08 -20.00
N TYR A 50 -26.08 10.40 -19.17
CA TYR A 50 -26.33 10.84 -17.80
C TYR A 50 -25.03 10.88 -16.99
N THR A 51 -24.26 9.79 -17.01
CA THR A 51 -22.99 9.69 -16.29
C THR A 51 -21.94 10.68 -16.82
N TYR A 52 -21.89 10.90 -18.13
CA TYR A 52 -21.00 11.90 -18.74
C TYR A 52 -21.23 13.29 -18.13
N ASN A 53 -22.50 13.70 -18.01
CA ASN A 53 -22.84 14.99 -17.39
C ASN A 53 -22.46 15.01 -15.91
N VAL A 54 -22.75 13.95 -15.14
CA VAL A 54 -22.37 13.86 -13.72
C VAL A 54 -20.87 14.04 -13.53
N VAL A 55 -20.05 13.38 -14.37
CA VAL A 55 -18.59 13.46 -14.30
C VAL A 55 -18.09 14.84 -14.70
N ARG A 56 -18.66 15.43 -15.75
CA ARG A 56 -18.32 16.79 -16.20
C ARG A 56 -18.65 17.81 -15.11
N ASP A 57 -19.85 17.73 -14.54
CA ASP A 57 -20.32 18.66 -13.52
C ASP A 57 -19.47 18.51 -12.23
N ALA A 58 -19.13 17.27 -11.83
CA ALA A 58 -18.20 17.03 -10.73
C ALA A 58 -16.80 17.63 -10.98
N ALA A 59 -16.25 17.47 -12.20
CA ALA A 59 -14.98 18.07 -12.57
C ALA A 59 -15.05 19.62 -12.61
N ALA A 60 -16.21 20.17 -13.00
CA ALA A 60 -16.49 21.61 -12.96
C ALA A 60 -16.62 22.17 -11.54
N GLU A 61 -16.79 21.31 -10.52
CA GLU A 61 -16.74 21.67 -9.10
C GLU A 61 -15.34 21.49 -8.48
N GLY A 62 -14.34 21.05 -9.26
CA GLY A 62 -12.99 20.76 -8.76
C GLY A 62 -12.87 19.42 -8.00
N GLN A 63 -13.83 18.51 -8.20
CA GLN A 63 -13.79 17.17 -7.61
C GLN A 63 -12.75 16.29 -8.32
N THR A 64 -12.15 15.37 -7.57
CA THR A 64 -11.13 14.46 -8.10
C THR A 64 -11.73 13.09 -8.40
N VAL A 65 -11.49 12.59 -9.63
CA VAL A 65 -11.97 11.27 -10.09
C VAL A 65 -10.81 10.29 -10.14
N LEU A 66 -10.89 9.19 -9.39
CA LEU A 66 -9.90 8.12 -9.41
C LEU A 66 -10.23 7.07 -10.47
N PHE A 67 -9.32 6.84 -11.41
CA PHE A 67 -9.47 5.79 -12.42
C PHE A 67 -8.89 4.47 -11.92
N VAL A 68 -9.65 3.37 -12.01
CA VAL A 68 -9.22 2.06 -11.54
C VAL A 68 -9.46 1.00 -12.61
N GLY A 69 -8.44 0.20 -12.91
CA GLY A 69 -8.60 -0.98 -13.75
C GLY A 69 -7.32 -1.80 -13.83
N THR A 70 -7.30 -2.95 -13.14
CA THR A 70 -6.10 -3.81 -13.08
C THR A 70 -6.05 -4.88 -14.17
N LYS A 71 -7.16 -5.03 -14.90
CA LYS A 71 -7.33 -5.97 -16.00
C LYS A 71 -6.35 -5.67 -17.13
N LYS A 72 -5.73 -6.70 -17.70
CA LYS A 72 -4.66 -6.56 -18.72
C LYS A 72 -5.11 -5.68 -19.90
N GLN A 73 -6.36 -5.85 -20.32
CA GLN A 73 -7.01 -5.11 -21.39
C GLN A 73 -7.28 -3.64 -21.03
N ALA A 74 -7.39 -3.31 -19.74
CA ALA A 74 -7.72 -1.97 -19.24
C ALA A 74 -6.50 -1.13 -18.87
N ARG A 75 -5.37 -1.76 -18.47
CA ARG A 75 -4.23 -1.06 -17.87
C ARG A 75 -3.75 0.15 -18.67
N GLN A 76 -3.54 -0.06 -19.98
CA GLN A 76 -3.03 0.98 -20.87
C GLN A 76 -4.03 2.12 -21.02
N ALA A 77 -5.30 1.79 -21.32
CA ALA A 77 -6.35 2.78 -21.52
C ALA A 77 -6.63 3.60 -20.25
N VAL A 78 -6.61 2.96 -19.08
CA VAL A 78 -6.79 3.63 -17.79
C VAL A 78 -5.65 4.61 -17.52
N LYS A 79 -4.38 4.18 -17.72
CA LYS A 79 -3.21 5.04 -17.51
C LYS A 79 -3.22 6.23 -18.46
N GLU A 80 -3.31 5.98 -19.76
CA GLU A 80 -3.22 7.01 -20.81
C GLU A 80 -4.30 8.10 -20.66
N HIS A 81 -5.56 7.71 -20.43
CA HIS A 81 -6.65 8.68 -20.34
C HIS A 81 -6.71 9.40 -18.99
N ALA A 82 -6.28 8.76 -17.90
CA ALA A 82 -6.19 9.43 -16.61
C ALA A 82 -5.05 10.46 -16.59
N GLU A 83 -3.89 10.12 -17.14
CA GLU A 83 -2.77 11.06 -17.32
C GLU A 83 -3.19 12.25 -18.20
N ARG A 84 -3.88 11.98 -19.31
CA ARG A 84 -4.42 13.02 -20.20
C ARG A 84 -5.40 13.95 -19.49
N ALA A 85 -6.21 13.43 -18.57
CA ALA A 85 -7.15 14.21 -17.77
C ALA A 85 -6.51 14.86 -16.53
N GLY A 86 -5.24 14.58 -16.23
CA GLY A 86 -4.57 15.01 -15.00
C GLY A 86 -5.29 14.50 -13.75
N MET A 87 -5.68 13.22 -13.77
CA MET A 87 -6.41 12.55 -12.70
C MET A 87 -5.65 11.35 -12.17
N PRO A 88 -5.84 10.99 -10.89
CA PRO A 88 -5.16 9.84 -10.31
C PRO A 88 -5.68 8.52 -10.89
N TYR A 89 -4.80 7.51 -10.93
CA TYR A 89 -5.14 6.19 -11.46
C TYR A 89 -4.46 5.01 -10.75
N VAL A 90 -5.07 3.83 -10.89
CA VAL A 90 -4.51 2.53 -10.48
C VAL A 90 -4.71 1.52 -11.61
N ALA A 91 -3.62 1.22 -12.33
CA ALA A 91 -3.63 0.35 -13.52
C ALA A 91 -3.08 -1.06 -13.29
N THR A 92 -2.26 -1.28 -12.26
CA THR A 92 -1.54 -2.55 -12.08
C THR A 92 -2.23 -3.51 -11.12
N ARG A 93 -2.39 -3.09 -9.86
CA ARG A 93 -2.99 -3.86 -8.77
C ARG A 93 -3.55 -2.93 -7.70
N TRP A 94 -4.78 -3.19 -7.28
CA TRP A 94 -5.34 -2.59 -6.07
C TRP A 94 -4.75 -3.26 -4.82
N LEU A 95 -4.15 -2.47 -3.93
CA LEU A 95 -3.75 -2.93 -2.60
C LEU A 95 -4.93 -2.67 -1.65
N GLY A 96 -5.36 -3.70 -0.91
CA GLY A 96 -6.41 -3.53 0.09
C GLY A 96 -5.98 -2.52 1.15
N GLY A 97 -6.85 -1.56 1.45
CA GLY A 97 -6.54 -0.43 2.33
C GLY A 97 -5.99 0.80 1.60
N MET A 98 -5.98 0.82 0.26
CA MET A 98 -5.50 1.98 -0.51
C MET A 98 -6.23 3.28 -0.14
N LEU A 99 -7.54 3.21 0.05
CA LEU A 99 -8.34 4.37 0.43
C LEU A 99 -8.64 4.36 1.93
N THR A 100 -9.04 3.20 2.46
CA THR A 100 -9.47 3.09 3.87
C THR A 100 -8.33 3.19 4.88
N ASN A 101 -7.09 2.88 4.47
CA ASN A 101 -5.89 3.02 5.28
C ASN A 101 -4.85 3.93 4.57
N TYR A 102 -5.34 5.07 4.09
CA TYR A 102 -4.53 6.06 3.39
C TYR A 102 -3.29 6.55 4.20
N PRO A 103 -3.34 6.71 5.54
CA PRO A 103 -2.13 7.08 6.31
C PRO A 103 -0.96 6.10 6.15
N THR A 104 -1.23 4.80 6.03
CA THR A 104 -0.19 3.79 5.77
C THR A 104 0.30 3.83 4.33
N MET A 105 -0.57 4.22 3.39
CA MET A 105 -0.19 4.43 2.00
C MET A 105 0.70 5.65 1.82
N LYS A 106 0.44 6.75 2.53
CA LYS A 106 1.34 7.91 2.57
C LYS A 106 2.76 7.52 2.99
N LYS A 107 2.91 6.69 4.02
CA LYS A 107 4.23 6.17 4.44
C LYS A 107 4.93 5.35 3.34
N SER A 108 4.17 4.69 2.47
CA SER A 108 4.72 3.90 1.37
C SER A 108 5.11 4.78 0.18
N ILE A 109 4.36 5.85 -0.07
CA ILE A 109 4.69 6.90 -1.05
C ILE A 109 5.98 7.61 -0.63
N ARG A 110 6.07 8.03 0.64
CA ARG A 110 7.30 8.67 1.16
C ARG A 110 8.52 7.76 1.06
N LYS A 111 8.36 6.46 1.30
CA LYS A 111 9.45 5.48 1.09
C LYS A 111 9.90 5.42 -0.37
N LEU A 112 8.98 5.57 -1.33
CA LEU A 112 9.34 5.62 -2.75
C LEU A 112 10.12 6.90 -3.05
N GLU A 113 9.67 8.05 -2.56
CA GLU A 113 10.34 9.35 -2.73
C GLU A 113 11.75 9.35 -2.14
N ILE A 114 11.95 8.80 -0.94
CA ILE A 114 13.29 8.67 -0.34
C ILE A 114 14.21 7.81 -1.21
N ILE A 115 13.72 6.70 -1.77
CA ILE A 115 14.53 5.84 -2.64
C ILE A 115 14.89 6.57 -3.94
N GLU A 116 13.97 7.36 -4.50
CA GLU A 116 14.24 8.20 -5.68
C GLU A 116 15.28 9.28 -5.39
N GLN A 117 15.15 9.99 -4.27
CA GLN A 117 16.13 10.99 -3.84
C GLN A 117 17.53 10.38 -3.60
N MET A 118 17.61 9.20 -2.98
CA MET A 118 18.89 8.49 -2.81
C MET A 118 19.51 8.11 -4.15
N GLU A 119 18.69 7.81 -5.17
CA GLU A 119 19.16 7.50 -6.52
C GLU A 119 19.68 8.76 -7.23
N GLU A 120 18.94 9.86 -7.14
CA GLU A 120 19.31 11.16 -7.72
C GLU A 120 20.59 11.73 -7.09
N ASN A 121 20.73 11.60 -5.77
CA ASN A 121 21.90 12.06 -5.02
C ASN A 121 23.12 11.12 -5.13
N GLY A 122 22.99 9.98 -5.82
CA GLY A 122 24.06 8.98 -5.95
C GLY A 122 24.40 8.22 -4.66
N GLN A 123 23.66 8.44 -3.56
CA GLN A 123 23.85 7.72 -2.29
C GLN A 123 23.65 6.21 -2.44
N ILE A 124 22.81 5.78 -3.39
CA ILE A 124 22.60 4.36 -3.70
C ILE A 124 23.90 3.65 -4.13
N ASP A 125 24.87 4.37 -4.73
CA ASP A 125 26.12 3.79 -5.20
C ASP A 125 27.12 3.50 -4.06
N LEU A 126 26.93 4.12 -2.91
CA LEU A 126 27.71 3.87 -1.69
C LEU A 126 27.32 2.56 -1.00
N LEU A 127 26.16 2.00 -1.35
CA LEU A 127 25.63 0.78 -0.75
C LEU A 127 26.25 -0.48 -1.36
N THR A 128 26.17 -1.59 -0.63
CA THR A 128 26.58 -2.88 -1.19
C THR A 128 25.70 -3.26 -2.39
N LYS A 129 26.26 -4.00 -3.35
CA LYS A 129 25.52 -4.46 -4.55
C LYS A 129 24.19 -5.15 -4.21
N LYS A 130 24.15 -5.89 -3.09
CA LYS A 130 22.95 -6.59 -2.62
C LYS A 130 21.88 -5.60 -2.13
N GLU A 131 22.27 -4.61 -1.34
CA GLU A 131 21.36 -3.58 -0.81
C GLU A 131 20.83 -2.69 -1.93
N LYS A 132 21.71 -2.24 -2.83
CA LYS A 132 21.32 -1.51 -4.03
C LYS A 132 20.28 -2.28 -4.84
N LEU A 133 20.50 -3.57 -5.10
CA LEU A 133 19.53 -4.41 -5.82
C LEU A 133 18.19 -4.53 -5.09
N MET A 134 18.21 -4.66 -3.75
CA MET A 134 16.99 -4.76 -2.95
C MET A 134 16.19 -3.45 -2.98
N LEU A 135 16.87 -2.30 -2.92
CA LEU A 135 16.23 -0.98 -3.04
C LEU A 135 15.63 -0.77 -4.43
N LEU A 136 16.35 -1.10 -5.50
CA LEU A 136 15.84 -0.96 -6.87
C LEU A 136 14.60 -1.83 -7.11
N ARG A 137 14.61 -3.09 -6.66
CA ARG A 137 13.42 -3.96 -6.73
C ARG A 137 12.25 -3.41 -5.93
N LYS A 138 12.53 -2.78 -4.79
CA LYS A 138 11.50 -2.17 -3.95
C LYS A 138 10.94 -0.91 -4.61
N LYS A 139 11.78 -0.06 -5.23
CA LYS A 139 11.38 1.08 -6.05
C LYS A 139 10.49 0.63 -7.18
N GLU A 140 10.92 -0.33 -8.01
CA GLU A 140 10.14 -0.83 -9.14
C GLU A 140 8.76 -1.35 -8.69
N LYS A 141 8.72 -2.12 -7.60
CA LYS A 141 7.47 -2.64 -7.04
C LYS A 141 6.55 -1.52 -6.56
N LEU A 142 7.06 -0.57 -5.77
CA LEU A 142 6.28 0.56 -5.26
C LEU A 142 5.80 1.47 -6.39
N ASN A 143 6.68 1.79 -7.33
CA ASN A 143 6.34 2.59 -8.50
C ASN A 143 5.22 1.92 -9.31
N SER A 144 5.32 0.60 -9.55
CA SER A 144 4.28 -0.11 -10.29
C SER A 144 2.88 0.04 -9.68
N TYR A 145 2.75 0.15 -8.36
CA TYR A 145 1.46 0.23 -7.67
C TYR A 145 1.01 1.67 -7.39
N LEU A 146 1.95 2.57 -7.13
CA LEU A 146 1.67 3.91 -6.58
C LEU A 146 1.87 5.05 -7.59
N GLU A 147 2.44 4.79 -8.78
CA GLU A 147 2.72 5.80 -9.81
C GLU A 147 1.54 6.77 -10.04
N GLY A 148 0.34 6.24 -10.27
CA GLY A 148 -0.84 7.07 -10.56
C GLY A 148 -1.57 7.62 -9.34
N PHE A 149 -1.18 7.22 -8.12
CA PHE A 149 -1.87 7.59 -6.88
C PHE A 149 -1.01 8.49 -5.96
N ARG A 150 0.30 8.58 -6.22
CA ARG A 150 1.26 9.26 -5.34
C ARG A 150 1.07 10.77 -5.21
N TYR A 151 0.58 11.44 -6.27
CA TYR A 151 0.47 12.91 -6.31
C TYR A 151 -0.85 13.45 -5.74
N MET A 152 -1.68 12.60 -5.13
CA MET A 152 -2.94 13.04 -4.56
C MET A 152 -2.71 13.74 -3.22
N LYS A 153 -3.18 14.99 -3.11
CA LYS A 153 -3.20 15.76 -1.86
C LYS A 153 -4.40 15.34 -0.96
N LYS A 154 -5.57 15.19 -1.59
CA LYS A 154 -6.84 14.81 -0.95
C LYS A 154 -7.32 13.43 -1.41
N LEU A 155 -8.20 12.82 -0.64
CA LEU A 155 -8.91 11.62 -1.08
C LEU A 155 -9.80 11.98 -2.29
N PRO A 156 -9.95 11.06 -3.26
CA PRO A 156 -10.83 11.26 -4.40
C PRO A 156 -12.31 11.28 -3.97
N ASP A 157 -13.12 12.03 -4.71
CA ASP A 157 -14.55 12.18 -4.46
C ASP A 157 -15.36 11.12 -5.24
N LEU A 158 -14.93 10.84 -6.47
CA LEU A 158 -15.52 9.86 -7.37
C LEU A 158 -14.52 8.78 -7.76
N MET A 159 -15.04 7.59 -8.08
CA MET A 159 -14.24 6.49 -8.61
C MET A 159 -14.83 5.98 -9.91
N PHE A 160 -14.02 5.93 -10.96
CA PHE A 160 -14.33 5.27 -12.21
C PHE A 160 -13.62 3.92 -12.28
N VAL A 161 -14.37 2.82 -12.32
CA VAL A 161 -13.84 1.46 -12.19
C VAL A 161 -14.16 0.63 -13.43
N ILE A 162 -13.15 0.05 -14.07
CA ILE A 162 -13.33 -0.97 -15.11
C ILE A 162 -13.36 -2.35 -14.47
N ASP A 163 -14.44 -3.12 -14.73
CA ASP A 163 -14.68 -4.46 -14.20
C ASP A 163 -14.86 -4.48 -12.66
N ALA A 164 -16.07 -4.13 -12.22
CA ALA A 164 -16.44 -4.06 -10.81
C ALA A 164 -16.38 -5.42 -10.08
N VAL A 165 -16.47 -6.54 -10.81
CA VAL A 165 -16.34 -7.88 -10.24
C VAL A 165 -14.90 -8.15 -9.84
N LYS A 166 -13.95 -7.78 -10.73
CA LYS A 166 -12.52 -7.93 -10.46
C LYS A 166 -12.03 -6.93 -9.41
N GLU A 167 -12.49 -5.68 -9.47
CA GLU A 167 -12.10 -4.61 -8.54
C GLU A 167 -13.04 -4.49 -7.34
N ASN A 168 -13.56 -5.62 -6.84
CA ASN A 168 -14.54 -5.62 -5.76
C ASN A 168 -14.02 -4.99 -4.45
N ILE A 169 -12.71 -5.05 -4.18
CA ILE A 169 -12.08 -4.43 -3.01
C ILE A 169 -12.14 -2.91 -3.14
N ALA A 170 -11.79 -2.38 -4.31
CA ALA A 170 -11.83 -0.94 -4.59
C ALA A 170 -13.25 -0.38 -4.43
N VAL A 171 -14.24 -1.06 -5.02
CA VAL A 171 -15.66 -0.68 -4.91
C VAL A 171 -16.15 -0.71 -3.46
N LYS A 172 -15.76 -1.72 -2.68
CA LYS A 172 -16.12 -1.81 -1.25
C LYS A 172 -15.49 -0.71 -0.41
N GLU A 173 -14.22 -0.39 -0.65
CA GLU A 173 -13.53 0.70 0.03
C GLU A 173 -14.15 2.06 -0.30
N ALA A 174 -14.42 2.33 -1.59
CA ALA A 174 -15.08 3.54 -2.05
C ALA A 174 -16.43 3.74 -1.36
N ARG A 175 -17.27 2.70 -1.36
CA ARG A 175 -18.60 2.72 -0.74
C ARG A 175 -18.53 2.93 0.77
N ARG A 176 -17.53 2.36 1.45
CA ARG A 176 -17.33 2.55 2.90
C ARG A 176 -16.99 4.01 3.24
N LEU A 177 -16.29 4.70 2.35
CA LEU A 177 -15.93 6.12 2.48
C LEU A 177 -17.01 7.07 1.94
N GLY A 178 -18.11 6.55 1.40
CA GLY A 178 -19.19 7.36 0.83
C GLY A 178 -18.90 7.92 -0.58
N MET A 179 -17.81 7.49 -1.21
CA MET A 179 -17.48 7.87 -2.58
C MET A 179 -18.48 7.29 -3.58
N LYS A 180 -18.78 8.06 -4.62
CA LYS A 180 -19.65 7.59 -5.72
C LYS A 180 -18.88 6.79 -6.73
N VAL A 181 -19.43 5.62 -7.09
CA VAL A 181 -18.78 4.69 -8.01
C VAL A 181 -19.48 4.71 -9.37
N ILE A 182 -18.68 4.91 -10.42
CA ILE A 182 -19.06 4.81 -11.81
C ILE A 182 -18.37 3.59 -12.41
N ALA A 183 -19.11 2.74 -13.11
CA ALA A 183 -18.50 1.58 -13.77
C ALA A 183 -19.28 1.14 -15.01
N PRO A 184 -18.61 0.73 -16.11
CA PRO A 184 -19.22 -0.13 -17.09
C PRO A 184 -19.62 -1.46 -16.45
N LEU A 185 -20.84 -1.92 -16.75
CA LEU A 185 -21.40 -3.16 -16.24
C LEU A 185 -21.60 -4.17 -17.37
N ASP A 186 -20.84 -5.25 -17.32
CA ASP A 186 -21.14 -6.45 -18.08
C ASP A 186 -22.21 -7.29 -17.34
N THR A 187 -22.78 -8.23 -18.06
CA THR A 187 -23.82 -9.18 -17.69
C THR A 187 -23.57 -9.98 -16.42
N ASN A 188 -22.34 -10.13 -15.94
CA ASN A 188 -21.98 -10.83 -14.69
C ASN A 188 -21.94 -9.91 -13.46
N CYS A 189 -21.97 -8.59 -13.64
CA CYS A 189 -21.86 -7.62 -12.55
C CYS A 189 -23.18 -7.46 -11.79
N ASP A 190 -23.12 -7.10 -10.50
CA ASP A 190 -24.31 -6.69 -9.74
C ASP A 190 -24.52 -5.17 -9.94
N PRO A 191 -25.66 -4.71 -10.49
CA PRO A 191 -25.90 -3.29 -10.69
C PRO A 191 -26.13 -2.51 -9.39
N ASP A 192 -26.44 -3.17 -8.27
CA ASP A 192 -26.78 -2.49 -7.00
C ASP A 192 -25.54 -2.03 -6.21
N VAL A 193 -24.34 -2.43 -6.63
CA VAL A 193 -23.08 -2.02 -5.98
C VAL A 193 -22.51 -0.73 -6.57
N ILE A 194 -23.05 -0.26 -7.70
CA ILE A 194 -22.55 0.89 -8.47
C ILE A 194 -23.61 1.99 -8.48
N ASP A 195 -23.23 3.22 -8.12
CA ASP A 195 -24.16 4.37 -8.11
C ASP A 195 -24.54 4.80 -9.53
N TYR A 196 -23.57 4.82 -10.44
CA TYR A 196 -23.73 5.27 -11.82
C TYR A 196 -23.34 4.15 -12.81
N PRO A 197 -24.24 3.18 -13.03
CA PRO A 197 -23.95 2.04 -13.88
C PRO A 197 -24.03 2.40 -15.37
N ILE A 198 -23.05 1.98 -16.18
CA ILE A 198 -23.10 2.10 -17.64
C ILE A 198 -23.15 0.70 -18.25
N PRO A 199 -24.31 0.19 -18.72
CA PRO A 199 -24.35 -1.15 -19.29
C PRO A 199 -23.43 -1.28 -20.49
N GLY A 200 -22.50 -2.24 -20.49
CA GLY A 200 -21.58 -2.43 -21.60
C GLY A 200 -20.42 -3.39 -21.32
N ASN A 201 -19.72 -3.76 -22.39
CA ASN A 201 -18.61 -4.70 -22.36
C ASN A 201 -17.36 -4.15 -21.65
N ASP A 202 -16.85 -4.85 -20.65
CA ASP A 202 -15.62 -4.50 -19.92
C ASP A 202 -14.41 -5.41 -20.25
N ASP A 203 -14.55 -6.32 -21.23
CA ASP A 203 -13.50 -7.24 -21.70
C ASP A 203 -12.79 -6.72 -22.96
N ALA A 204 -13.54 -6.09 -23.86
CA ALA A 204 -13.01 -5.67 -25.16
C ALA A 204 -12.17 -4.39 -25.02
N ILE A 205 -10.92 -4.43 -25.50
CA ILE A 205 -9.99 -3.28 -25.48
C ILE A 205 -10.61 -2.03 -26.10
N ARG A 206 -11.30 -2.18 -27.25
CA ARG A 206 -11.97 -1.06 -27.93
C ARG A 206 -13.12 -0.45 -27.11
N SER A 207 -13.85 -1.29 -26.39
CA SER A 207 -14.94 -0.86 -25.50
C SER A 207 -14.38 -0.11 -24.28
N ILE A 208 -13.39 -0.70 -23.60
CA ILE A 208 -12.74 -0.09 -22.44
C ILE A 208 -12.11 1.25 -22.83
N ASN A 209 -11.42 1.32 -23.97
CA ASN A 209 -10.81 2.55 -24.46
C ASN A 209 -11.86 3.64 -24.72
N LEU A 210 -13.02 3.28 -25.30
CA LEU A 210 -14.13 4.22 -25.50
C LEU A 210 -14.65 4.77 -24.17
N PHE A 211 -14.86 3.91 -23.17
CA PHE A 211 -15.30 4.35 -21.84
C PHE A 211 -14.27 5.29 -21.20
N CYS A 212 -13.00 4.88 -21.13
CA CYS A 212 -11.94 5.70 -20.51
C CYS A 212 -11.78 7.04 -21.24
N LYS A 213 -11.80 7.02 -22.58
CA LYS A 213 -11.67 8.23 -23.40
C LYS A 213 -12.76 9.24 -23.10
N GLU A 214 -14.02 8.82 -23.14
CA GLU A 214 -15.14 9.75 -22.97
C GLU A 214 -15.26 10.24 -21.51
N MET A 215 -14.92 9.41 -20.52
CA MET A 215 -14.84 9.88 -19.13
C MET A 215 -13.73 10.91 -18.95
N ALA A 216 -12.57 10.71 -19.57
CA ALA A 216 -11.50 11.71 -19.56
C ALA A 216 -11.89 12.99 -20.32
N ASP A 217 -12.59 12.87 -21.46
CA ASP A 217 -13.09 14.04 -22.20
C ASP A 217 -14.10 14.84 -21.36
N ALA A 218 -15.01 14.17 -20.64
CA ALA A 218 -15.93 14.82 -19.71
C ALA A 218 -15.22 15.60 -18.60
N ILE A 219 -14.15 15.02 -18.05
CA ILE A 219 -13.34 15.64 -17.00
C ILE A 219 -12.58 16.86 -17.54
N ILE A 220 -12.02 16.76 -18.74
CA ILE A 220 -11.30 17.87 -19.38
C ILE A 220 -12.26 19.03 -19.69
N GLU A 221 -13.44 18.74 -20.21
CA GLU A 221 -14.51 19.73 -20.43
C GLU A 221 -14.92 20.41 -19.11
N GLY A 222 -15.15 19.62 -18.05
CA GLY A 222 -15.49 20.15 -16.73
C GLY A 222 -14.37 21.01 -16.12
N LYS A 223 -13.11 20.57 -16.23
CA LYS A 223 -11.95 21.35 -15.77
C LYS A 223 -11.79 22.67 -16.53
N ALA A 224 -12.06 22.69 -17.84
CA ALA A 224 -12.05 23.93 -18.61
C ALA A 224 -13.13 24.91 -18.10
N ALA A 225 -14.35 24.42 -17.86
CA ALA A 225 -15.43 25.22 -17.28
C ALA A 225 -15.08 25.74 -15.86
N TYR A 226 -14.43 24.92 -15.03
CA TYR A 226 -13.92 25.34 -13.71
C TYR A 226 -12.89 26.47 -13.83
N ALA A 227 -11.94 26.36 -14.76
CA ALA A 227 -10.91 27.37 -14.98
C ALA A 227 -11.48 28.71 -15.50
N GLU A 228 -12.53 28.65 -16.34
CA GLU A 228 -13.26 29.83 -16.80
C GLU A 228 -14.07 30.49 -15.68
N ALA A 229 -14.72 29.70 -14.82
CA ALA A 229 -15.53 30.20 -13.71
C ALA A 229 -14.69 30.80 -12.57
N ASN A 230 -13.54 30.19 -12.28
CA ASN A 230 -12.65 30.59 -11.19
C ASN A 230 -11.45 31.44 -11.66
N GLY A 231 -11.50 31.95 -12.89
CA GLY A 231 -10.58 32.98 -13.37
C GLY A 231 -9.11 32.55 -13.37
N GLY A 232 -8.76 31.49 -14.10
CA GLY A 232 -7.39 31.28 -14.59
C GLY A 232 -6.26 31.26 -13.55
N GLU A 233 -6.53 31.03 -12.27
CA GLU A 233 -5.50 30.72 -11.30
C GLU A 233 -5.26 29.21 -11.35
N ALA A 234 -4.17 28.83 -12.02
CA ALA A 234 -3.43 27.65 -11.61
C ALA A 234 -3.27 27.75 -10.08
N GLU A 235 -3.57 26.67 -9.35
CA GLU A 235 -3.35 26.58 -7.91
C GLU A 235 -1.93 27.07 -7.56
N GLU A 236 -1.79 28.35 -7.23
CA GLU A 236 -0.71 28.80 -6.37
C GLU A 236 -1.04 28.21 -5.01
N VAL A 237 -0.27 27.19 -4.67
CA VAL A 237 -0.28 26.59 -3.35
C VAL A 237 -0.17 27.74 -2.34
N PRO A 238 -1.15 27.93 -1.44
CA PRO A 238 -1.09 29.02 -0.47
C PRO A 238 0.24 28.93 0.28
N ALA A 239 0.98 30.03 0.38
CA ALA A 239 2.27 30.06 1.07
C ALA A 239 2.20 29.48 2.51
N GLY A 240 1.03 29.56 3.14
CA GLY A 240 0.76 28.95 4.45
C GLY A 240 0.67 27.42 4.45
N GLU A 241 0.28 26.78 3.34
CA GLU A 241 0.40 25.32 3.20
C GLU A 241 1.87 24.93 3.03
N MET A 242 2.65 25.69 2.25
CA MET A 242 4.08 25.44 2.06
C MET A 242 4.88 25.59 3.37
N GLU A 243 4.54 26.57 4.21
CA GLU A 243 5.08 26.70 5.56
C GLU A 243 4.63 25.56 6.49
N ALA A 244 3.39 25.07 6.37
CA ALA A 244 2.92 23.93 7.16
C ALA A 244 3.61 22.61 6.74
N VAL A 245 3.84 22.38 5.43
CA VAL A 245 4.57 21.19 4.95
C VAL A 245 6.06 21.30 5.29
N MET A 246 6.65 22.50 5.26
CA MET A 246 8.03 22.73 5.70
C MET A 246 8.17 22.62 7.23
N ALA A 247 7.20 23.06 8.01
CA ALA A 247 7.19 22.91 9.46
C ALA A 247 6.98 21.44 9.88
N GLU A 248 6.16 20.67 9.16
CA GLU A 248 5.99 19.23 9.39
C GLU A 248 7.26 18.46 8.95
N ALA A 249 7.91 18.86 7.85
CA ALA A 249 9.20 18.31 7.42
C ALA A 249 10.34 18.65 8.40
N ALA A 250 10.38 19.88 8.92
CA ALA A 250 11.38 20.33 9.90
C ALA A 250 11.13 19.76 11.31
N ALA A 251 9.87 19.49 11.68
CA ALA A 251 9.52 18.78 12.93
C ALA A 251 9.93 17.30 12.88
N GLU A 252 10.03 16.72 11.69
CA GLU A 252 10.54 15.36 11.49
C GLU A 252 12.06 15.31 11.27
N GLU A 253 12.67 16.40 10.80
CA GLU A 253 14.12 16.60 10.73
C GLU A 253 14.72 16.92 12.11
N THR A 254 13.96 17.58 13.00
CA THR A 254 14.34 17.78 14.41
C THR A 254 14.08 16.55 15.29
N ALA A 255 13.42 15.52 14.73
CA ALA A 255 13.33 14.17 15.28
C ALA A 255 14.37 13.21 14.66
N ALA A 256 15.53 13.70 14.23
CA ALA A 256 16.84 13.06 14.42
C ALA A 256 17.95 13.98 13.92
N PRO A 257 19.00 14.17 14.74
CA PRO A 257 20.26 13.63 14.27
C PRO A 257 20.70 12.54 15.24
N ALA A 258 20.59 11.28 14.80
CA ALA A 258 21.50 10.27 15.30
C ALA A 258 22.89 10.68 14.80
N THR A 259 23.66 11.24 15.72
CA THR A 259 25.09 11.53 15.57
C THR A 259 25.83 10.33 14.99
N GLU A 260 26.93 10.61 14.29
CA GLU A 260 27.88 9.65 13.70
C GLU A 260 28.27 8.46 14.62
N ALA A 261 28.09 8.59 15.93
CA ALA A 261 28.27 7.54 16.94
C ALA A 261 27.30 6.33 16.83
N GLU A 262 26.14 6.47 16.17
CA GLU A 262 25.19 5.35 15.98
C GLU A 262 25.41 4.60 14.67
N VAL A 263 26.05 5.24 13.69
CA VAL A 263 26.49 4.61 12.43
C VAL A 263 27.70 3.72 12.70
N GLU A 264 28.60 4.09 13.62
CA GLU A 264 29.68 3.19 14.08
C GLU A 264 29.13 1.92 14.75
N LYS A 265 28.04 2.02 15.54
CA LYS A 265 27.45 0.86 16.24
C LYS A 265 26.72 -0.14 15.33
N LEU A 266 26.19 0.30 14.20
CA LEU A 266 25.45 -0.58 13.27
C LEU A 266 26.33 -1.24 12.20
N VAL A 267 27.53 -0.69 11.95
CA VAL A 267 28.51 -1.28 11.01
C VAL A 267 29.31 -2.41 11.68
N GLU A 268 29.49 -2.40 13.01
CA GLU A 268 30.12 -3.51 13.74
C GLU A 268 29.25 -4.80 13.77
N GLU A 269 27.92 -4.72 13.68
CA GLU A 269 27.06 -5.89 13.94
C GLU A 269 26.90 -6.87 12.75
N LYS A 270 27.38 -6.54 11.53
CA LYS A 270 27.06 -7.38 10.35
C LYS A 270 28.18 -7.75 9.38
N THR A 271 29.42 -7.36 9.58
CA THR A 271 30.50 -7.76 8.66
C THR A 271 31.78 -8.25 9.34
N ALA A 272 31.81 -9.57 9.52
CA ALA A 272 32.99 -10.44 9.53
C ALA A 272 33.92 -10.35 10.78
N PRO A 273 34.99 -11.15 10.82
CA PRO A 273 35.07 -12.47 11.45
C PRO A 273 35.97 -12.48 12.70
N LYS A 274 35.77 -13.49 13.57
CA LYS A 274 36.77 -14.11 14.47
C LYS A 274 38.09 -13.33 14.68
N ALA A 275 38.17 -12.50 15.73
CA ALA A 275 39.23 -12.52 16.76
C ALA A 275 39.19 -11.28 17.70
N ALA A 276 39.43 -11.56 18.98
CA ALA A 276 39.97 -10.67 20.02
C ALA A 276 39.06 -9.56 20.60
N ALA A 277 38.13 -9.98 21.48
CA ALA A 277 37.84 -9.22 22.70
C ALA A 277 38.82 -9.70 23.79
N ALA A 278 39.48 -8.74 24.45
CA ALA A 278 40.39 -9.00 25.56
C ALA A 278 39.67 -9.71 26.72
N GLU A 279 40.40 -10.63 27.33
CA GLU A 279 39.97 -11.69 28.24
C GLU A 279 39.34 -11.18 29.55
N LYS A 280 38.14 -11.68 29.86
CA LYS A 280 37.86 -12.25 31.18
C LYS A 280 37.35 -13.68 30.95
N LYS A 281 38.19 -14.67 31.26
CA LYS A 281 37.81 -16.09 31.28
C LYS A 281 36.68 -16.26 32.30
N GLY A 282 35.45 -16.41 31.83
CA GLY A 282 34.34 -16.89 32.64
C GLY A 282 34.36 -18.42 32.71
N ASP A 283 33.88 -18.97 33.82
CA ASP A 283 33.78 -20.41 34.02
C ASP A 283 32.58 -20.98 33.26
N ASP A 284 32.62 -22.29 32.95
CA ASP A 284 31.47 -22.97 32.35
C ASP A 284 30.42 -23.27 33.43
N LEU A 285 29.50 -22.32 33.65
CA LEU A 285 28.41 -22.39 34.63
C LEU A 285 27.46 -23.58 34.44
N THR A 286 27.52 -24.29 33.29
CA THR A 286 26.74 -25.52 33.07
C THR A 286 27.23 -26.71 33.90
N LYS A 287 28.39 -26.59 34.55
CA LYS A 287 28.93 -27.59 35.48
C LYS A 287 28.29 -27.56 36.87
N ILE A 288 27.57 -26.48 37.22
CA ILE A 288 26.87 -26.36 38.50
C ILE A 288 25.66 -27.31 38.50
N ALA A 289 25.50 -28.10 39.57
CA ALA A 289 24.37 -29.01 39.70
C ALA A 289 23.02 -28.25 39.65
N GLY A 290 22.14 -28.66 38.75
CA GLY A 290 20.83 -28.02 38.53
C GLY A 290 20.83 -26.83 37.56
N VAL A 291 22.00 -26.33 37.15
CA VAL A 291 22.12 -25.22 36.18
C VAL A 291 22.34 -25.78 34.78
N GLY A 292 21.25 -25.97 34.03
CA GLY A 292 21.32 -26.31 32.60
C GLY A 292 21.71 -25.11 31.72
N LYS A 293 21.94 -25.35 30.43
CA LYS A 293 22.30 -24.31 29.43
C LYS A 293 21.42 -23.07 29.44
N VAL A 294 20.12 -23.25 29.70
CA VAL A 294 19.14 -22.16 29.76
C VAL A 294 19.33 -21.29 31.01
N TYR A 295 19.64 -21.91 32.15
CA TYR A 295 19.90 -21.17 33.40
C TYR A 295 21.29 -20.55 33.41
N ALA A 296 22.30 -21.19 32.82
CA ALA A 296 23.61 -20.59 32.60
C ALA A 296 23.50 -19.30 31.75
N GLY A 297 22.66 -19.31 30.71
CA GLY A 297 22.35 -18.09 29.95
C GLY A 297 21.74 -16.98 30.81
N LYS A 298 20.72 -17.31 31.62
CA LYS A 298 20.08 -16.36 32.54
C LYS A 298 21.04 -15.79 33.60
N LEU A 299 21.98 -16.59 34.10
CA LEU A 299 23.00 -16.14 35.04
C LEU A 299 23.99 -15.17 34.38
N ASN A 300 24.39 -15.46 33.15
CA ASN A 300 25.23 -14.58 32.35
C ASN A 300 24.52 -13.26 32.02
N ASP A 301 23.21 -13.29 31.78
CA ASP A 301 22.39 -12.08 31.53
C ASP A 301 22.29 -11.17 32.77
N GLU A 302 22.35 -11.75 33.97
CA GLU A 302 22.35 -11.05 35.26
C GLU A 302 23.75 -10.68 35.75
N GLY A 303 24.78 -10.92 34.95
CA GLY A 303 26.16 -10.49 35.21
C GLY A 303 27.01 -11.46 36.03
N PHE A 304 26.56 -12.70 36.23
CA PHE A 304 27.34 -13.75 36.90
C PHE A 304 28.05 -14.60 35.86
N TYR A 305 29.38 -14.57 35.84
CA TYR A 305 30.20 -15.21 34.78
C TYR A 305 31.19 -16.25 35.30
N THR A 306 31.42 -16.35 36.61
CA THR A 306 32.33 -17.32 37.25
C THR A 306 31.64 -18.12 38.34
N PHE A 307 32.22 -19.27 38.74
CA PHE A 307 31.69 -20.05 39.87
C PHE A 307 31.73 -19.24 41.17
N SER A 308 32.74 -18.38 41.33
CA SER A 308 32.88 -17.47 42.47
C SER A 308 31.78 -16.41 42.54
N ASP A 309 31.28 -15.93 41.40
CA ASP A 309 30.19 -14.94 41.38
C ASP A 309 28.87 -15.58 41.85
N VAL A 310 28.61 -16.81 41.42
CA VAL A 310 27.41 -17.57 41.84
C VAL A 310 27.52 -18.03 43.30
N ALA A 311 28.71 -18.40 43.75
CA ALA A 311 28.99 -18.81 45.13
C ALA A 311 28.79 -17.67 46.16
N ASN A 312 29.04 -16.42 45.76
CA ASN A 312 28.97 -15.23 46.62
C ASN A 312 27.65 -14.46 46.49
N MET A 313 26.62 -15.06 45.91
CA MET A 313 25.29 -14.43 45.87
C MET A 313 24.74 -14.21 47.28
N THR A 314 24.18 -13.02 47.50
CA THR A 314 23.45 -12.69 48.73
C THR A 314 22.11 -13.42 48.79
N ASP A 315 21.57 -13.64 49.99
CA ASP A 315 20.26 -14.28 50.18
C ASP A 315 19.13 -13.53 49.45
N GLU A 316 19.25 -12.20 49.32
CA GLU A 316 18.32 -11.37 48.56
C GLU A 316 18.40 -11.64 47.05
N GLN A 317 19.61 -11.77 46.49
CA GLN A 317 19.80 -12.11 45.07
C GLN A 317 19.33 -13.51 44.74
N ILE A 318 19.50 -14.47 45.66
CA ILE A 318 18.99 -15.84 45.53
C ILE A 318 17.46 -15.83 45.46
N ALA A 319 16.79 -15.10 46.34
CA ALA A 319 15.32 -15.00 46.35
C ALA A 319 14.78 -14.35 45.05
N VAL A 320 15.43 -13.29 44.56
CA VAL A 320 15.07 -12.63 43.30
C VAL A 320 15.25 -13.59 42.12
N MET A 321 16.30 -14.40 42.10
CA MET A 321 16.53 -15.37 41.04
C MET A 321 15.51 -16.51 41.04
N GLU A 322 15.13 -17.01 42.22
CA GLU A 322 14.10 -18.04 42.37
C GLU A 322 12.73 -17.55 41.90
N GLU A 323 12.34 -16.33 42.30
CA GLU A 323 11.06 -15.72 41.94
C GLU A 323 11.01 -15.34 40.45
N LYS A 324 12.04 -14.65 39.95
CA LYS A 324 12.09 -14.13 38.57
C LYS A 324 12.19 -15.24 37.53
N TYR A 325 12.91 -16.32 37.84
CA TYR A 325 13.20 -17.35 36.84
C TYR A 325 12.54 -18.69 37.08
N SER A 326 11.79 -18.87 38.18
CA SER A 326 11.04 -20.10 38.51
C SER A 326 11.93 -21.35 38.42
N PHE A 327 13.01 -21.36 39.21
CA PHE A 327 13.98 -22.46 39.25
C PHE A 327 13.30 -23.77 39.61
N LYS A 328 13.53 -24.83 38.82
CA LYS A 328 13.03 -26.17 39.13
C LYS A 328 13.98 -26.83 40.14
N GLY A 329 13.73 -26.59 41.42
CA GLY A 329 14.55 -27.09 42.53
C GLY A 329 14.81 -26.00 43.57
N ASN A 330 15.67 -26.28 44.54
CA ASN A 330 16.16 -25.28 45.48
C ASN A 330 17.42 -24.63 44.89
N PHE A 331 17.40 -23.33 44.58
CA PHE A 331 18.55 -22.66 43.97
C PHE A 331 19.74 -22.61 44.93
N ARG A 332 19.50 -22.75 46.24
CA ARG A 332 20.54 -22.88 47.26
C ARG A 332 21.45 -24.10 47.05
N ASP A 333 20.93 -25.19 46.50
CA ASP A 333 21.73 -26.37 46.20
C ASP A 333 22.68 -26.12 45.02
N ALA A 334 22.25 -25.29 44.05
CA ALA A 334 23.10 -24.83 42.96
C ALA A 334 24.20 -23.87 43.44
N VAL A 335 23.89 -22.98 44.40
CA VAL A 335 24.90 -22.11 45.03
C VAL A 335 25.92 -22.92 45.85
N ALA A 336 25.47 -23.98 46.55
CA ALA A 336 26.37 -24.89 47.26
C ALA A 336 27.30 -25.66 46.29
N SER A 337 26.76 -26.16 45.17
CA SER A 337 27.57 -26.79 44.12
C SER A 337 28.54 -25.82 43.44
N ALA A 338 28.17 -24.54 43.29
CA ALA A 338 29.06 -23.50 42.79
C ALA A 338 30.20 -23.19 43.77
N LYS A 339 29.96 -23.26 45.09
CA LYS A 339 31.01 -23.14 46.12
C LYS A 339 32.03 -24.28 46.02
N GLU A 340 31.56 -25.52 45.90
CA GLU A 340 32.45 -26.68 45.72
C GLU A 340 33.31 -26.57 44.46
N LEU A 341 32.75 -26.02 43.36
CA LEU A 341 33.47 -25.83 42.10
C LEU A 341 34.37 -24.59 42.08
N ALA A 342 34.12 -23.60 42.95
CA ALA A 342 34.98 -22.43 43.11
C ALA A 342 36.19 -22.72 44.01
N GLU A 343 36.09 -23.71 44.91
CA GLU A 343 37.16 -24.15 45.80
C GLU A 343 38.05 -25.26 45.19
N ALA A 344 37.65 -25.87 44.07
CA ALA A 344 38.33 -26.97 43.38
C ALA A 344 39.31 -26.51 42.27
#